data_AF-A0A2J5I497-F1
#
_entry.id   AF-A0A2J5I497-F1
#
_cell.length_a   1.000
_cell.length_b   1.000
_cell.length_c   1.000
_cell.angle_alpha   90.00
_cell.angle_beta   90.00
_cell.angle_gamma   90.00
#
_symmetry.space_group_name_H-M   'P 1'
#
loop_
_entity.id
_entity.type
_entity.pdbx_description
1 polymer ?
#
loop_
_entity_poly.entity_id
_entity_poly.type
_entity_poly.pdbx_seq_one_letter_code
_entity_poly.pdbx_strand_id
1 'polypeptide(L)'
;MGKLNYSSRRISGVKAGTTILKDLKKRIPSSPGSRSTATRDPHLEIDVTGRDLEDAGLAEFIGDLIRYIEYKEEGHADGVVKVTELRLRGNKLTVRSLDKLAEVVRLSAADLRELDLSQNDIRVETAEDKSVWSAFLGAFQNCFLVRKLDLSGNAIGPVGVEVLARAYVKSELDFVEEDAEDVIGGIGVALQDEGPAESSSSQSASRQSGHSRRGHTRERTSASRNNGAFHVDFARDEVAANGCRSPASTHVIPPHELRKFACTRGLRSIPYLILSNIELSSASAIHFESILAMQQTPEHLLAFLPQGKAVTVPEAENGNKGSVIWLPNDGLSDHARRLLEVSEAISRLNHTSSPSDTSDFDATSEGSEDGDADAEQKQRDKLKVEHERLSKRVRLDALLKEGVNGSELWSRTLLMLSVSRALLLEDKDRVVENTPGETSPSEETGEASEAREQPRESGEEEQHLETQNSSGDVSSQNDLNRAPKAVPQESEDQGSKTESSEGDSNDESNEGSAGKITQSSPQFKESRPKNANRRKSAPRPAQKEEWRYGISLDLWRQIIAEAISADGILSTVQQVRIIRHASDWDCLKQEISIGGAQNHQQIWKYLETVGCFTYGTT
;
A
#
# COMPACT_ATOMS: atom_id res chain seq x y z
N MET A 1 -29.49 5.84 15.59
CA MET A 1 -28.94 6.37 14.33
C MET A 1 -30.07 6.88 13.46
N GLY A 2 -29.92 8.06 12.88
CA GLY A 2 -30.88 8.58 11.92
C GLY A 2 -30.60 7.97 10.54
N LYS A 3 -31.42 7.01 10.11
CA LYS A 3 -31.23 6.30 8.83
C LYS A 3 -31.98 6.95 7.66
N LEU A 4 -31.29 7.16 6.54
CA LEU A 4 -31.87 7.57 5.26
C LEU A 4 -31.71 6.43 4.25
N ASN A 5 -32.74 5.58 4.14
CA ASN A 5 -32.72 4.42 3.23
C ASN A 5 -33.63 4.65 2.01
N TYR A 6 -33.04 4.55 0.83
CA TYR A 6 -33.68 4.72 -0.47
C TYR A 6 -33.69 3.46 -1.34
N SER A 7 -33.11 2.35 -0.87
CA SER A 7 -32.99 1.08 -1.61
C SER A 7 -34.32 0.52 -2.13
N SER A 8 -35.42 0.75 -1.41
CA SER A 8 -36.77 0.30 -1.81
C SER A 8 -37.56 1.35 -2.61
N ARG A 9 -37.07 2.59 -2.73
CA ARG A 9 -37.81 3.68 -3.38
C ARG A 9 -37.59 3.70 -4.88
N ARG A 10 -38.66 3.88 -5.65
CA ARG A 10 -38.62 4.02 -7.12
C ARG A 10 -38.20 5.44 -7.54
N ILE A 11 -36.98 5.83 -7.18
CA ILE A 11 -36.33 7.09 -7.56
C ILE A 11 -34.95 6.77 -8.14
N SER A 12 -34.48 7.52 -9.15
CA SER A 12 -33.18 7.29 -9.77
C SER A 12 -32.51 8.58 -10.25
N GLY A 13 -31.21 8.52 -10.51
CA GLY A 13 -30.40 9.62 -11.04
C GLY A 13 -30.50 10.90 -10.21
N VAL A 14 -30.49 12.04 -10.90
CA VAL A 14 -30.66 13.39 -10.32
C VAL A 14 -31.90 13.50 -9.43
N LYS A 15 -33.00 12.80 -9.76
CA LYS A 15 -34.21 12.81 -8.93
C LYS A 15 -34.00 12.12 -7.59
N ALA A 16 -33.18 11.07 -7.53
CA ALA A 16 -32.78 10.46 -6.27
C ALA A 16 -31.93 11.44 -5.46
N GLY A 17 -30.92 12.07 -6.08
CA GLY A 17 -30.07 13.10 -5.46
C GLY A 17 -30.86 14.24 -4.83
N THR A 18 -31.75 14.87 -5.59
CA THR A 18 -32.62 15.95 -5.10
C THR A 18 -33.58 15.51 -3.97
N THR A 19 -34.01 14.24 -3.98
CA THR A 19 -34.84 13.68 -2.90
C THR A 19 -34.03 13.53 -1.61
N ILE A 20 -32.79 13.06 -1.71
CA ILE A 20 -31.86 12.96 -0.58
C ILE A 20 -31.59 14.34 -0.03
N LEU A 21 -31.29 15.33 -0.88
CA LEU A 21 -31.08 16.71 -0.46
C LEU A 21 -32.27 17.26 0.35
N LYS A 22 -33.50 17.02 -0.11
CA LYS A 22 -34.71 17.45 0.62
C LYS A 22 -34.82 16.81 2.00
N ASP A 23 -34.46 15.55 2.13
CA ASP A 23 -34.48 14.84 3.41
C ASP A 23 -33.31 15.23 4.33
N LEU A 24 -32.15 15.55 3.76
CA LEU A 24 -31.01 16.14 4.49
C LEU A 24 -31.35 17.53 5.02
N LYS A 25 -31.96 18.41 4.20
CA LYS A 25 -32.39 19.76 4.61
C LYS A 25 -33.35 19.74 5.79
N LYS A 26 -34.21 18.72 5.89
CA LYS A 26 -35.11 18.56 7.05
C LYS A 26 -34.35 18.35 8.35
N ARG A 27 -33.09 17.91 8.32
CA ARG A 27 -32.28 17.59 9.52
C ARG A 27 -31.58 18.81 10.12
N ILE A 28 -31.56 19.94 9.41
CA ILE A 28 -30.81 21.12 9.82
C ILE A 28 -31.76 22.24 10.17
N PRO A 29 -31.49 23.00 11.25
CA PRO A 29 -32.38 24.08 11.64
C PRO A 29 -32.37 25.16 10.56
N SER A 30 -33.55 25.57 10.10
CA SER A 30 -33.68 26.68 9.14
C SER A 30 -33.58 28.06 9.81
N SER A 31 -33.40 28.12 11.14
CA SER A 31 -33.30 29.36 11.92
C SER A 31 -32.48 29.15 13.21
N PRO A 32 -31.60 30.09 13.57
CA PRO A 32 -30.94 30.11 14.88
C PRO A 32 -32.00 30.10 15.98
N GLY A 33 -31.89 29.19 16.95
CA GLY A 33 -32.80 29.07 18.09
C GLY A 33 -34.02 28.14 17.93
N SER A 34 -34.19 27.47 16.78
CA SER A 34 -35.23 26.43 16.63
C SER A 34 -34.82 25.14 17.37
N ARG A 35 -35.47 24.83 18.51
CA ARG A 35 -35.24 23.62 19.33
C ARG A 35 -35.53 22.28 18.63
N SER A 36 -35.85 22.29 17.34
CA SER A 36 -36.36 21.12 16.59
C SER A 36 -35.27 20.15 16.12
N THR A 37 -34.00 20.52 16.17
CA THR A 37 -32.87 19.66 15.74
C THR A 37 -32.11 19.01 16.90
N ALA A 38 -32.15 19.58 18.10
CA ALA A 38 -31.59 18.98 19.33
C ALA A 38 -32.22 17.62 19.71
N THR A 39 -33.33 17.24 19.07
CA THR A 39 -34.01 15.94 19.25
C THR A 39 -33.63 14.89 18.21
N ARG A 40 -32.86 15.25 17.17
CA ARG A 40 -32.49 14.32 16.10
C ARG A 40 -31.10 13.76 16.34
N ASP A 41 -30.96 12.47 16.08
CA ASP A 41 -29.68 11.78 16.19
C ASP A 41 -28.68 12.35 15.18
N PRO A 42 -27.51 12.86 15.63
CA PRO A 42 -26.49 13.39 14.74
C PRO A 42 -25.86 12.30 13.86
N HIS A 43 -25.85 11.03 14.29
CA HIS A 43 -25.29 9.93 13.53
C HIS A 43 -26.18 9.56 12.36
N LEU A 44 -25.63 9.64 11.15
CA LEU A 44 -26.33 9.53 9.89
C LEU A 44 -25.82 8.32 9.10
N GLU A 45 -26.76 7.41 8.80
CA GLU A 45 -26.57 6.33 7.84
C GLU A 45 -27.30 6.69 6.54
N ILE A 46 -26.62 6.67 5.41
CA ILE A 46 -27.20 6.94 4.08
C ILE A 46 -27.06 5.69 3.22
N ASP A 47 -28.18 5.17 2.72
CA ASP A 47 -28.23 4.03 1.81
C ASP A 47 -28.99 4.41 0.54
N VAL A 48 -28.23 4.55 -0.56
CA VAL A 48 -28.71 4.92 -1.89
C VAL A 48 -28.42 3.79 -2.88
N THR A 49 -28.49 2.54 -2.44
CA THR A 49 -28.10 1.38 -3.26
C THR A 49 -28.95 1.24 -4.52
N GLY A 50 -28.31 1.09 -5.68
CA GLY A 50 -28.96 0.71 -6.94
C GLY A 50 -29.90 1.78 -7.48
N ARG A 51 -29.59 3.07 -7.32
CA ARG A 51 -30.45 4.18 -7.76
C ARG A 51 -29.99 4.83 -9.06
N ASP A 52 -29.03 4.25 -9.77
CA ASP A 52 -28.46 4.85 -10.99
C ASP A 52 -28.10 6.33 -10.77
N LEU A 53 -27.49 6.64 -9.62
CA LEU A 53 -27.30 8.02 -9.20
C LEU A 53 -26.46 8.81 -10.21
N GLU A 54 -25.43 8.16 -10.77
CA GLU A 54 -24.38 8.77 -11.59
C GLU A 54 -23.69 9.93 -10.86
N ASP A 55 -22.59 10.45 -11.42
CA ASP A 55 -21.87 11.58 -10.80
C ASP A 55 -22.78 12.81 -10.65
N ALA A 56 -23.69 13.03 -11.61
CA ALA A 56 -24.64 14.15 -11.60
C ALA A 56 -25.63 14.07 -10.44
N GLY A 57 -26.19 12.88 -10.14
CA GLY A 57 -27.11 12.73 -9.02
C GLY A 57 -26.42 12.80 -7.67
N LEU A 58 -25.14 12.40 -7.57
CA LEU A 58 -24.35 12.57 -6.35
C LEU A 58 -24.09 14.06 -6.10
N ALA A 59 -23.75 14.80 -7.15
CA ALA A 59 -23.48 16.24 -7.10
C ALA A 59 -24.66 17.06 -6.53
N GLU A 60 -25.91 16.59 -6.72
CA GLU A 60 -27.11 17.26 -6.18
C GLU A 60 -27.14 17.39 -4.66
N PHE A 61 -26.44 16.52 -3.91
CA PHE A 61 -26.51 16.56 -2.44
C PHE A 61 -25.15 16.47 -1.74
N ILE A 62 -24.10 15.97 -2.39
CA ILE A 62 -22.82 15.72 -1.72
C ILE A 62 -22.18 17.00 -1.16
N GLY A 63 -22.28 18.11 -1.90
CA GLY A 63 -21.76 19.41 -1.45
C GLY A 63 -22.53 19.96 -0.26
N ASP A 64 -23.84 19.76 -0.21
CA ASP A 64 -24.63 20.12 0.98
C ASP A 64 -24.32 19.19 2.15
N LEU A 65 -24.14 17.87 1.93
CA LEU A 65 -23.72 16.95 2.98
C LEU A 65 -22.39 17.37 3.62
N ILE A 66 -21.40 17.77 2.81
CA ILE A 66 -20.12 18.30 3.29
C ILE A 66 -20.34 19.50 4.20
N ARG A 67 -21.07 20.52 3.73
CA ARG A 67 -21.40 21.71 4.54
C ARG A 67 -22.10 21.35 5.84
N TYR A 68 -22.91 20.30 5.82
CA TYR A 68 -23.69 19.86 6.97
C TYR A 68 -22.87 19.12 8.02
N ILE A 69 -21.82 18.41 7.60
CA ILE A 69 -20.83 17.82 8.51
C ILE A 69 -19.99 18.94 9.15
N GLU A 70 -19.62 19.97 8.37
CA GLU A 70 -18.83 21.12 8.85
C GLU A 70 -19.61 22.08 9.75
N TYR A 71 -20.94 22.07 9.70
CA TYR A 71 -21.77 23.02 10.41
C TYR A 71 -21.65 22.84 11.94
N LYS A 72 -21.02 23.81 12.60
CA LYS A 72 -20.89 23.91 14.05
C LYS A 72 -21.60 25.18 14.52
N GLU A 73 -22.59 25.03 15.41
CA GLU A 73 -23.33 26.14 16.02
C GLU A 73 -23.38 26.02 17.55
N GLU A 74 -23.75 27.10 18.22
CA GLU A 74 -23.93 27.16 19.67
C GLU A 74 -24.99 26.14 20.12
N GLY A 75 -24.56 25.10 20.84
CA GLY A 75 -25.38 23.94 21.24
C GLY A 75 -25.15 22.65 20.44
N HIS A 76 -24.34 22.67 19.37
CA HIS A 76 -23.92 21.51 18.58
C HIS A 76 -22.42 21.59 18.26
N ALA A 77 -21.58 21.68 19.30
CA ALA A 77 -20.13 21.83 19.17
C ALA A 77 -19.46 20.66 18.39
N ASP A 78 -20.04 19.47 18.51
CA ASP A 78 -19.57 18.26 17.82
C ASP A 78 -20.18 18.05 16.41
N GLY A 79 -20.88 19.05 15.87
CA GLY A 79 -21.54 19.00 14.57
C GLY A 79 -22.97 18.42 14.61
N VAL A 80 -23.79 18.80 13.63
CA VAL A 80 -25.20 18.36 13.50
C VAL A 80 -25.36 17.06 12.73
N VAL A 81 -24.35 16.69 11.94
CA VAL A 81 -24.34 15.49 11.10
C VAL A 81 -22.99 14.80 11.24
N LYS A 82 -23.04 13.53 11.64
CA LYS A 82 -21.90 12.61 11.76
C LYS A 82 -22.15 11.40 10.87
N VAL A 83 -21.51 11.33 9.71
CA VAL A 83 -21.76 10.23 8.76
C VAL A 83 -21.08 8.96 9.27
N THR A 84 -21.88 7.94 9.59
CA THR A 84 -21.38 6.66 10.10
C THR A 84 -21.36 5.57 9.04
N GLU A 85 -22.34 5.55 8.13
CA GLU A 85 -22.40 4.60 7.03
C GLU A 85 -22.82 5.32 5.75
N LEU A 86 -22.07 5.11 4.67
CA LEU A 86 -22.38 5.63 3.35
C LEU A 86 -22.38 4.48 2.34
N ARG A 87 -23.58 4.05 1.92
CA ARG A 87 -23.77 2.97 0.94
C ARG A 87 -24.23 3.54 -0.39
N LEU A 88 -23.32 3.51 -1.36
CA LEU A 88 -23.51 3.99 -2.73
C LEU A 88 -23.33 2.87 -3.75
N ARG A 89 -23.54 1.62 -3.34
CA ARG A 89 -23.45 0.46 -4.22
C ARG A 89 -24.33 0.58 -5.47
N GLY A 90 -23.84 0.18 -6.64
CA GLY A 90 -24.68 0.02 -7.82
C GLY A 90 -25.19 1.33 -8.43
N ASN A 91 -24.39 2.39 -8.43
CA ASN A 91 -24.83 3.74 -8.81
C ASN A 91 -24.13 4.35 -10.03
N LYS A 92 -23.28 3.59 -10.74
CA LYS A 92 -22.53 4.07 -11.91
C LYS A 92 -21.68 5.32 -11.61
N LEU A 93 -21.18 5.42 -10.38
CA LEU A 93 -20.26 6.48 -9.99
C LEU A 93 -18.92 6.25 -10.67
N THR A 94 -18.30 7.31 -11.16
CA THR A 94 -16.95 7.25 -11.75
C THR A 94 -15.90 7.78 -10.77
N VAL A 95 -14.63 7.74 -11.16
CA VAL A 95 -13.53 8.35 -10.40
C VAL A 95 -13.78 9.83 -10.08
N ARG A 96 -14.57 10.56 -10.89
CA ARG A 96 -14.91 11.97 -10.64
C ARG A 96 -15.68 12.19 -9.34
N SER A 97 -16.50 11.23 -8.94
CA SER A 97 -17.24 11.27 -7.68
C SER A 97 -16.31 11.21 -6.46
N LEU A 98 -15.11 10.66 -6.62
CA LEU A 98 -14.21 10.40 -5.50
C LEU A 98 -13.60 11.66 -4.89
N ASP A 99 -13.48 12.76 -5.63
CA ASP A 99 -12.97 14.04 -5.09
C ASP A 99 -13.86 14.55 -3.94
N LYS A 100 -15.18 14.58 -4.15
CA LYS A 100 -16.14 14.96 -3.10
C LYS A 100 -16.33 13.89 -2.04
N LEU A 101 -16.21 12.61 -2.39
CA LEU A 101 -16.26 11.54 -1.38
C LEU A 101 -15.02 11.55 -0.48
N ALA A 102 -13.85 11.92 -1.00
CA ALA A 102 -12.63 12.09 -0.21
C ALA A 102 -12.82 13.18 0.87
N GLU A 103 -13.49 14.27 0.52
CA GLU A 103 -13.85 15.34 1.46
C GLU A 103 -14.79 14.83 2.57
N VAL A 104 -15.83 14.06 2.23
CA VAL A 104 -16.72 13.42 3.21
C VAL A 104 -15.95 12.46 4.13
N VAL A 105 -15.06 11.62 3.59
CA VAL A 105 -14.23 10.69 4.37
C VAL A 105 -13.36 11.46 5.37
N ARG A 106 -12.68 12.50 4.92
CA ARG A 106 -11.79 13.33 5.75
C ARG A 106 -12.54 14.01 6.90
N LEU A 107 -13.71 14.58 6.60
CA LEU A 107 -14.55 15.24 7.60
C LEU A 107 -15.21 14.25 8.58
N SER A 108 -15.36 12.99 8.16
CA SER A 108 -15.98 11.92 8.97
C SER A 108 -14.94 10.98 9.58
N ALA A 109 -13.68 11.40 9.73
CA ALA A 109 -12.57 10.55 10.17
C ALA A 109 -12.81 9.83 11.52
N ALA A 110 -13.52 10.49 12.44
CA ALA A 110 -13.89 9.97 13.75
C ALA A 110 -15.29 9.28 13.79
N ASP A 111 -16.04 9.28 12.70
CA ASP A 111 -17.45 8.87 12.68
C ASP A 111 -17.75 7.76 11.66
N LEU A 112 -17.03 7.74 10.53
CA LEU A 112 -17.24 6.77 9.47
C LEU A 112 -16.88 5.36 9.95
N ARG A 113 -17.80 4.42 9.70
CA ARG A 113 -17.69 2.99 10.03
C ARG A 113 -17.73 2.11 8.79
N GLU A 114 -18.59 2.45 7.82
CA GLU A 114 -18.69 1.71 6.56
C GLU A 114 -18.78 2.66 5.37
N LEU A 115 -17.95 2.39 4.35
CA LEU A 115 -18.10 2.97 3.03
C LEU A 115 -18.24 1.84 1.99
N ASP A 116 -19.36 1.83 1.29
CA ASP A 116 -19.64 0.87 0.23
C ASP A 116 -19.78 1.60 -1.12
N LEU A 117 -18.77 1.43 -1.96
CA LEU A 117 -18.69 1.92 -3.34
C LEU A 117 -18.75 0.76 -4.35
N SER A 118 -19.20 -0.43 -3.94
CA SER A 118 -19.21 -1.61 -4.79
C SER A 118 -20.13 -1.46 -6.01
N GLN A 119 -19.83 -2.18 -7.10
CA GLN A 119 -20.62 -2.22 -8.33
C GLN A 119 -20.86 -0.81 -8.93
N ASN A 120 -19.81 -0.01 -9.02
CA ASN A 120 -19.80 1.29 -9.70
C ASN A 120 -18.88 1.23 -10.92
N ASP A 121 -18.71 2.37 -11.60
CA ASP A 121 -17.89 2.52 -12.81
C ASP A 121 -16.58 3.26 -12.49
N ILE A 122 -15.99 3.02 -11.32
CA ILE A 122 -14.71 3.62 -10.92
C ILE A 122 -13.59 2.96 -11.73
N ARG A 123 -12.93 3.74 -12.58
CA ARG A 123 -11.80 3.34 -13.43
C ARG A 123 -10.62 4.28 -13.23
N VAL A 124 -9.41 3.73 -13.24
CA VAL A 124 -8.16 4.49 -13.08
C VAL A 124 -7.25 4.24 -14.26
N GLU A 125 -7.28 5.14 -15.24
CA GLU A 125 -6.53 4.98 -16.49
C GLU A 125 -5.59 6.17 -16.76
N THR A 126 -6.10 7.39 -16.59
CA THR A 126 -5.38 8.63 -16.90
C THR A 126 -4.56 9.15 -15.72
N ALA A 127 -3.66 10.10 -15.97
CA ALA A 127 -2.87 10.73 -14.91
C ALA A 127 -3.78 11.50 -13.92
N GLU A 128 -4.85 12.11 -14.44
CA GLU A 128 -5.88 12.79 -13.66
C GLU A 128 -6.62 11.80 -12.75
N ASP A 129 -7.02 10.64 -13.29
CA ASP A 129 -7.67 9.60 -12.49
C ASP A 129 -6.78 9.10 -11.36
N LYS A 130 -5.48 8.88 -11.64
CA LYS A 130 -4.49 8.50 -10.61
C LYS A 130 -4.43 9.53 -9.49
N SER A 131 -4.47 10.83 -9.83
CA SER A 131 -4.43 11.91 -8.85
C SER A 131 -5.67 11.90 -7.97
N VAL A 132 -6.86 11.79 -8.56
CA VAL A 132 -8.13 11.75 -7.83
C VAL A 132 -8.22 10.49 -6.96
N TRP A 133 -7.83 9.33 -7.50
CA TRP A 133 -7.77 8.07 -6.78
C TRP A 133 -6.79 8.13 -5.60
N SER A 134 -5.58 8.66 -5.82
CA SER A 134 -4.59 8.84 -4.76
C SER A 134 -5.07 9.80 -3.66
N ALA A 135 -5.77 10.88 -4.02
CA ALA A 135 -6.34 11.81 -3.05
C ALA A 135 -7.45 11.15 -2.22
N PHE A 136 -8.30 10.35 -2.86
CA PHE A 136 -9.33 9.57 -2.18
C PHE A 136 -8.74 8.56 -1.19
N LEU A 137 -7.72 7.81 -1.59
CA LEU A 137 -7.02 6.88 -0.70
C LEU A 137 -6.33 7.60 0.46
N GLY A 138 -5.72 8.77 0.19
CA GLY A 138 -5.11 9.61 1.22
C GLY A 138 -6.09 10.18 2.23
N ALA A 139 -7.38 10.31 1.89
CA ALA A 139 -8.40 10.82 2.81
C ALA A 139 -8.61 9.93 4.05
N PHE A 140 -8.19 8.66 3.98
CA PHE A 140 -8.27 7.72 5.10
C PHE A 140 -7.15 7.88 6.14
N GLN A 141 -6.14 8.73 5.91
CA GLN A 141 -4.96 8.86 6.77
C GLN A 141 -5.32 9.03 8.26
N ASN A 142 -6.37 9.79 8.57
CA ASN A 142 -6.82 10.04 9.93
C ASN A 142 -8.09 9.26 10.30
N CYS A 143 -8.56 8.34 9.45
CA CYS A 143 -9.71 7.50 9.79
C CYS A 143 -9.27 6.40 10.76
N PHE A 144 -9.91 6.35 11.93
CA PHE A 144 -9.57 5.38 12.99
C PHE A 144 -10.74 4.51 13.44
N LEU A 145 -11.89 4.61 12.76
CA LEU A 145 -13.10 3.86 13.13
C LEU A 145 -13.78 3.12 11.96
N VAL A 146 -13.17 3.17 10.77
CA VAL A 146 -13.68 2.50 9.57
C VAL A 146 -13.47 1.00 9.73
N ARG A 147 -14.58 0.25 9.66
CA ARG A 147 -14.58 -1.22 9.73
C ARG A 147 -14.55 -1.86 8.36
N LYS A 148 -15.16 -1.22 7.37
CA LYS A 148 -15.33 -1.77 6.03
C LYS A 148 -15.18 -0.71 4.96
N LEU A 149 -14.34 -1.03 3.98
CA LEU A 149 -14.26 -0.35 2.70
C LEU A 149 -14.54 -1.38 1.60
N ASP A 150 -15.69 -1.24 0.92
CA ASP A 150 -16.07 -2.09 -0.20
C ASP A 150 -15.89 -1.37 -1.53
N LEU A 151 -14.96 -1.87 -2.34
CA LEU A 151 -14.64 -1.36 -3.68
C LEU A 151 -14.93 -2.41 -4.77
N SER A 152 -15.59 -3.53 -4.41
CA SER A 152 -15.76 -4.66 -5.30
C SER A 152 -16.57 -4.36 -6.55
N GLY A 153 -16.30 -5.04 -7.67
CA GLY A 153 -17.05 -4.88 -8.91
C GLY A 153 -16.90 -3.51 -9.56
N ASN A 154 -15.74 -2.86 -9.37
CA ASN A 154 -15.32 -1.66 -10.10
C ASN A 154 -14.15 -2.02 -11.00
N ALA A 155 -14.03 -1.41 -12.17
CA ALA A 155 -12.88 -1.60 -13.06
C ALA A 155 -11.68 -0.75 -12.64
N ILE A 156 -11.21 -0.90 -11.40
CA ILE A 156 -10.07 -0.17 -10.84
C ILE A 156 -8.81 -0.38 -11.70
N GLY A 157 -8.64 -1.61 -12.18
CA GLY A 157 -7.59 -1.99 -13.12
C GLY A 157 -6.19 -2.06 -12.52
N PRO A 158 -5.20 -2.55 -13.29
CA PRO A 158 -3.82 -2.72 -12.82
C PRO A 158 -3.20 -1.44 -12.26
N VAL A 159 -3.46 -0.32 -12.92
CA VAL A 159 -2.95 1.01 -12.55
C VAL A 159 -3.54 1.47 -11.22
N GLY A 160 -4.87 1.33 -11.03
CA GLY A 160 -5.51 1.71 -9.78
C GLY A 160 -5.05 0.86 -8.61
N VAL A 161 -4.77 -0.43 -8.83
CA VAL A 161 -4.22 -1.35 -7.83
C VAL A 161 -2.77 -1.00 -7.47
N GLU A 162 -1.94 -0.62 -8.45
CA GLU A 162 -0.59 -0.12 -8.16
C GLU A 162 -0.62 1.15 -7.29
N VAL A 163 -1.50 2.11 -7.62
CA VAL A 163 -1.68 3.34 -6.82
C VAL A 163 -2.22 3.02 -5.43
N LEU A 164 -3.13 2.04 -5.31
CA LEU A 164 -3.62 1.55 -4.02
C LEU A 164 -2.48 0.97 -3.19
N ALA A 165 -1.68 0.06 -3.75
CA ALA A 165 -0.54 -0.52 -3.04
C ALA A 165 0.46 0.57 -2.59
N ARG A 166 0.74 1.55 -3.46
CA ARG A 166 1.61 2.68 -3.11
C ARG A 166 1.06 3.52 -1.95
N ALA A 167 -0.23 3.82 -1.94
CA ALA A 167 -0.88 4.52 -0.85
C ALA A 167 -0.90 3.67 0.43
N TYR A 168 -1.09 2.35 0.28
CA TYR A 168 -1.16 1.40 1.38
C TYR A 168 0.16 1.22 2.11
N VAL A 169 1.26 1.04 1.36
CA VAL A 169 2.62 0.92 1.90
C VAL A 169 3.04 2.18 2.67
N LYS A 170 2.57 3.35 2.22
CA LYS A 170 2.80 4.65 2.88
C LYS A 170 1.80 4.94 4.00
N SER A 171 0.68 4.21 4.06
CA SER A 171 -0.24 4.34 5.17
C SER A 171 0.47 3.80 6.39
N GLU A 172 0.70 4.69 7.35
CA GLU A 172 1.13 4.31 8.68
C GLU A 172 0.05 3.44 9.34
N LEU A 173 0.49 2.54 10.20
CA LEU A 173 -0.32 1.88 11.22
C LEU A 173 0.36 2.23 12.55
N ASP A 174 0.25 3.52 12.90
CA ASP A 174 0.99 4.10 14.01
C ASP A 174 0.24 3.90 15.31
N PHE A 175 0.75 2.98 16.13
CA PHE A 175 0.39 2.81 17.54
C PHE A 175 1.01 3.91 18.40
N VAL A 176 0.79 5.18 18.02
CA VAL A 176 1.39 6.33 18.69
C VAL A 176 0.31 7.01 19.53
N GLU A 177 0.43 6.89 20.84
CA GLU A 177 -0.43 7.60 21.80
C GLU A 177 -0.10 9.10 21.86
N GLU A 178 1.13 9.49 21.49
CA GLU A 178 1.67 10.84 21.66
C GLU A 178 0.98 11.91 20.78
N ASP A 179 0.46 11.55 19.61
CA ASP A 179 -0.20 12.48 18.68
C ASP A 179 -1.73 12.26 18.57
N ALA A 180 -2.28 11.29 19.32
CA ALA A 180 -3.73 11.00 19.35
C ALA A 180 -4.56 12.25 19.75
N GLU A 181 -4.03 13.10 20.62
CA GLU A 181 -4.65 14.35 21.04
C GLU A 181 -4.70 15.40 19.93
N ASP A 182 -3.62 15.50 19.13
CA ASP A 182 -3.56 16.43 18.01
C ASP A 182 -4.51 16.02 16.89
N VAL A 183 -4.69 14.71 16.67
CA VAL A 183 -5.68 14.17 15.72
C VAL A 183 -7.09 14.47 16.19
N ILE A 184 -7.42 14.17 17.45
CA ILE A 184 -8.77 14.39 18.00
C ILE A 184 -9.08 15.90 18.10
N GLY A 185 -8.10 16.69 18.54
CA GLY A 185 -8.17 18.15 18.63
C GLY A 185 -8.28 18.82 17.26
N GLY A 186 -7.57 18.31 16.24
CA GLY A 186 -7.65 18.76 14.84
C GLY A 186 -9.01 18.48 14.19
N ILE A 187 -9.72 17.42 14.62
CA ILE A 187 -11.09 17.10 14.20
C ILE A 187 -12.12 17.96 14.96
N GLY A 188 -11.69 18.68 16.00
CA GLY A 188 -12.50 19.63 16.75
C GLY A 188 -13.52 18.97 17.68
N VAL A 189 -13.15 17.83 18.27
CA VAL A 189 -13.89 17.23 19.40
C VAL A 189 -13.57 18.06 20.64
N ALA A 190 -14.57 18.72 21.21
CA ALA A 190 -14.36 19.54 22.41
C ALA A 190 -14.10 18.63 23.62
N LEU A 191 -12.85 18.51 24.04
CA LEU A 191 -12.50 17.92 25.33
C LEU A 191 -13.02 18.85 26.44
N GLN A 192 -14.14 18.47 27.07
CA GLN A 192 -14.52 19.08 28.33
C GLN A 192 -13.58 18.53 29.40
N ASP A 193 -12.76 19.42 29.95
CA ASP A 193 -11.89 19.21 31.09
C ASP A 193 -12.75 18.95 32.33
N GLU A 194 -13.02 17.67 32.63
CA GLU A 194 -13.58 17.26 33.91
C GLU A 194 -12.48 17.42 34.96
N GLY A 195 -12.45 18.60 35.59
CA GLY A 195 -11.63 18.88 36.76
C GLY A 195 -11.87 17.86 37.89
N PRO A 196 -10.90 17.66 38.79
CA PRO A 196 -10.90 16.53 39.70
C PRO A 196 -12.06 16.61 40.70
N ALA A 197 -12.88 15.56 40.70
CA ALA A 197 -13.93 15.33 41.68
C ALA A 197 -13.32 15.08 43.07
N GLU A 198 -13.24 16.11 43.90
CA GLU A 198 -13.05 15.94 45.34
C GLU A 198 -14.35 15.49 46.01
N SER A 199 -14.20 14.48 46.86
CA SER A 199 -15.26 13.79 47.55
C SER A 199 -15.63 14.46 48.88
N SER A 200 -16.92 14.38 49.17
CA SER A 200 -17.56 14.20 50.48
C SER A 200 -18.04 15.41 51.31
N SER A 201 -19.36 15.34 51.55
CA SER A 201 -20.06 15.48 52.83
C SER A 201 -20.41 16.88 53.38
N SER A 202 -21.70 17.05 53.56
CA SER A 202 -22.38 18.11 54.29
C SER A 202 -22.15 17.97 55.80
N GLN A 203 -21.81 19.06 56.50
CA GLN A 203 -22.55 19.56 57.68
C GLN A 203 -21.91 20.82 58.33
N SER A 204 -22.76 21.86 58.43
CA SER A 204 -22.94 22.83 59.52
C SER A 204 -21.78 23.52 60.26
N ALA A 205 -21.93 24.86 60.29
CA ALA A 205 -21.79 25.79 61.42
C ALA A 205 -20.50 26.62 61.60
N SER A 206 -20.76 27.93 61.68
CA SER A 206 -20.10 28.97 62.49
C SER A 206 -18.86 29.71 61.95
N ARG A 207 -19.12 30.99 61.62
CA ARG A 207 -18.49 32.24 62.09
C ARG A 207 -16.95 32.42 62.10
N GLN A 208 -16.59 33.66 61.71
CA GLN A 208 -15.36 34.44 61.93
C GLN A 208 -14.24 34.18 60.91
N SER A 209 -13.94 35.14 60.01
CA SER A 209 -13.13 36.36 60.22
C SER A 209 -11.63 36.06 60.29
N GLY A 210 -10.86 36.66 59.38
CA GLY A 210 -9.46 37.02 59.66
C GLY A 210 -8.44 36.71 58.57
N HIS A 211 -8.08 37.75 57.84
CA HIS A 211 -6.69 38.15 57.52
C HIS A 211 -5.63 37.12 57.08
N SER A 212 -5.22 37.31 55.81
CA SER A 212 -3.91 37.85 55.38
C SER A 212 -2.62 37.01 55.44
N ARG A 213 -1.89 37.15 54.32
CA ARG A 213 -0.42 37.07 54.10
C ARG A 213 0.20 35.68 54.06
N ARG A 214 1.32 35.41 53.37
CA ARG A 214 2.18 36.00 52.32
C ARG A 214 3.52 35.27 52.50
N GLY A 215 4.15 34.77 51.42
CA GLY A 215 5.56 34.33 51.40
C GLY A 215 5.72 33.03 50.60
N HIS A 216 6.33 33.01 49.39
CA HIS A 216 7.78 33.11 49.08
C HIS A 216 8.62 32.23 50.01
N THR A 217 9.39 31.22 49.58
CA THR A 217 10.51 31.18 48.61
C THR A 217 10.82 29.70 48.28
N ARG A 218 11.09 29.29 47.03
CA ARG A 218 12.37 29.27 46.27
C ARG A 218 13.48 28.36 46.85
N GLU A 219 13.82 27.28 46.13
CA GLU A 219 15.19 26.73 45.82
C GLU A 219 15.05 25.26 45.33
N ARG A 220 15.34 24.93 44.06
CA ARG A 220 16.64 24.52 43.46
C ARG A 220 17.36 23.39 44.23
N THR A 221 17.46 22.17 43.66
CA THR A 221 18.61 21.65 42.87
C THR A 221 18.51 20.13 42.55
N SER A 222 19.08 19.78 41.40
CA SER A 222 19.84 18.55 41.04
C SER A 222 19.18 17.17 40.94
N ALA A 223 19.08 16.72 39.69
CA ALA A 223 19.58 15.45 39.11
C ALA A 223 19.64 14.18 39.98
N SER A 224 18.97 13.12 39.52
CA SER A 224 19.56 11.78 39.46
C SER A 224 18.80 10.89 38.47
N ARG A 225 19.55 10.23 37.59
CA ARG A 225 19.13 9.03 36.85
C ARG A 225 18.81 7.91 37.85
N ASN A 226 17.79 7.12 37.58
CA ASN A 226 17.89 5.67 37.69
C ASN A 226 16.71 4.95 37.01
N ASN A 227 17.08 3.89 36.29
CA ASN A 227 16.21 2.81 35.84
C ASN A 227 15.49 2.19 37.04
N GLY A 228 14.20 1.93 36.88
CA GLY A 228 13.42 1.12 37.80
C GLY A 228 12.27 0.47 37.04
N ALA A 229 12.43 -0.83 36.77
CA ALA A 229 11.34 -1.71 36.36
C ALA A 229 10.23 -1.63 37.42
N PHE A 230 8.99 -1.41 36.98
CA PHE A 230 7.84 -1.45 37.87
C PHE A 230 7.01 -2.71 37.62
N HIS A 231 7.16 -3.62 38.58
CA HIS A 231 6.28 -4.71 38.93
C HIS A 231 4.92 -4.12 39.35
N VAL A 232 3.82 -4.58 38.77
CA VAL A 232 2.46 -4.18 39.19
C VAL A 232 1.87 -5.36 39.95
N ASP A 233 1.71 -5.18 41.26
CA ASP A 233 1.02 -6.11 42.15
C ASP A 233 -0.48 -6.08 41.89
N PHE A 234 -1.05 -7.20 41.45
CA PHE A 234 -2.49 -7.41 41.40
C PHE A 234 -2.96 -8.02 42.73
N ALA A 235 -3.60 -7.20 43.56
CA ALA A 235 -4.44 -7.69 44.64
C ALA A 235 -5.78 -8.17 44.06
N ARG A 236 -6.00 -9.49 44.13
CA ARG A 236 -7.30 -10.14 43.97
C ARG A 236 -8.17 -9.78 45.17
N ASP A 237 -9.40 -9.32 44.93
CA ASP A 237 -10.51 -9.65 45.84
C ASP A 237 -11.86 -9.80 45.11
N GLU A 238 -12.41 -10.97 45.43
CA GLU A 238 -13.72 -11.62 45.27
C GLU A 238 -14.92 -10.98 44.53
N VAL A 239 -15.38 -11.79 43.56
CA VAL A 239 -16.76 -12.21 43.22
C VAL A 239 -17.91 -11.60 44.04
N ALA A 240 -18.75 -10.81 43.36
CA ALA A 240 -20.18 -10.78 43.63
C ALA A 240 -20.98 -10.69 42.32
N ALA A 241 -21.71 -11.76 42.04
CA ALA A 241 -22.70 -11.85 40.98
C ALA A 241 -23.82 -10.82 41.19
N ASN A 242 -24.16 -10.03 40.17
CA ASN A 242 -25.55 -9.67 39.83
C ASN A 242 -25.63 -8.77 38.59
N GLY A 243 -26.50 -9.16 37.65
CA GLY A 243 -27.20 -8.20 36.79
C GLY A 243 -26.90 -8.30 35.30
N CYS A 244 -27.47 -9.32 34.64
CA CYS A 244 -27.81 -9.24 33.22
C CYS A 244 -28.48 -7.90 32.91
N ARG A 245 -27.85 -7.07 32.07
CA ARG A 245 -28.51 -6.03 31.30
C ARG A 245 -28.17 -6.23 29.83
N SER A 246 -29.21 -6.50 29.05
CA SER A 246 -29.20 -6.62 27.60
C SER A 246 -28.48 -5.45 26.91
N PRO A 247 -27.65 -5.66 25.87
CA PRO A 247 -27.03 -4.56 25.16
C PRO A 247 -27.91 -4.16 23.96
N ALA A 248 -28.79 -3.20 24.19
CA ALA A 248 -29.46 -2.44 23.14
C ALA A 248 -29.50 -0.95 23.52
N SER A 249 -28.33 -0.33 23.69
CA SER A 249 -28.22 1.14 23.67
C SER A 249 -26.84 1.60 23.19
N THR A 250 -26.79 2.01 21.92
CA THR A 250 -26.20 3.26 21.40
C THR A 250 -25.07 3.90 22.25
N HIS A 251 -23.82 3.54 21.97
CA HIS A 251 -22.65 4.20 22.58
C HIS A 251 -22.28 5.50 21.85
N VAL A 252 -22.47 6.64 22.52
CA VAL A 252 -21.59 7.80 22.32
C VAL A 252 -20.22 7.37 22.87
N ILE A 253 -19.20 7.29 22.02
CA ILE A 253 -17.85 6.88 22.43
C ILE A 253 -17.26 8.03 23.26
N PRO A 254 -16.92 7.81 24.54
CA PRO A 254 -16.35 8.87 25.36
C PRO A 254 -14.95 9.28 24.84
N PRO A 255 -14.53 10.54 25.03
CA PRO A 255 -13.29 11.06 24.43
C PRO A 255 -12.01 10.28 24.78
N HIS A 256 -11.94 9.71 25.98
CA HIS A 256 -10.80 8.88 26.40
C HIS A 256 -10.73 7.53 25.65
N GLU A 257 -11.86 6.97 25.23
CA GLU A 257 -11.88 5.77 24.37
C GLU A 257 -11.55 6.13 22.92
N LEU A 258 -11.93 7.33 22.45
CA LEU A 258 -11.52 7.80 21.12
C LEU A 258 -10.01 7.89 20.98
N ARG A 259 -9.28 8.29 22.04
CA ARG A 259 -7.80 8.27 22.06
C ARG A 259 -7.25 6.87 21.81
N LYS A 260 -7.78 5.87 22.52
CA LYS A 260 -7.37 4.47 22.35
C LYS A 260 -7.58 3.98 20.91
N PHE A 261 -8.66 4.39 20.26
CA PHE A 261 -8.94 4.00 18.88
C PHE A 261 -8.11 4.81 17.87
N ALA A 262 -7.82 6.08 18.14
CA ALA A 262 -6.97 6.94 17.31
C ALA A 262 -5.51 6.43 17.22
N CYS A 263 -5.08 5.58 18.16
CA CYS A 263 -3.82 4.83 18.09
C CYS A 263 -3.77 3.80 16.94
N THR A 264 -4.85 3.60 16.18
CA THR A 264 -4.81 2.84 14.92
C THR A 264 -5.60 3.58 13.87
N ARG A 265 -4.93 4.11 12.85
CA ARG A 265 -5.56 4.90 11.79
C ARG A 265 -5.02 4.53 10.40
N GLY A 266 -5.63 5.09 9.37
CA GLY A 266 -5.17 4.89 7.99
C GLY A 266 -5.88 3.75 7.27
N LEU A 267 -5.42 3.45 6.06
CA LEU A 267 -5.98 2.36 5.24
C LEU A 267 -5.69 0.98 5.87
N ARG A 268 -4.54 0.84 6.53
CA ARG A 268 -4.10 -0.41 7.18
C ARG A 268 -4.88 -0.75 8.44
N SER A 269 -5.59 0.21 9.04
CA SER A 269 -6.42 -0.06 10.23
C SER A 269 -7.78 -0.67 9.88
N ILE A 270 -8.17 -0.69 8.59
CA ILE A 270 -9.48 -1.16 8.14
C ILE A 270 -9.53 -2.70 8.20
N PRO A 271 -10.37 -3.31 9.06
CA PRO A 271 -10.46 -4.77 9.20
C PRO A 271 -10.99 -5.50 7.96
N TYR A 272 -11.85 -4.86 7.16
CA TYR A 272 -12.44 -5.48 5.97
C TYR A 272 -12.26 -4.59 4.75
N LEU A 273 -11.27 -4.93 3.91
CA LEU A 273 -11.01 -4.29 2.63
C LEU A 273 -11.43 -5.24 1.50
N ILE A 274 -12.51 -4.90 0.79
CA ILE A 274 -13.11 -5.77 -0.23
C ILE A 274 -12.72 -5.29 -1.62
N LEU A 275 -11.96 -6.13 -2.32
CA LEU A 275 -11.25 -5.89 -3.57
C LEU A 275 -11.52 -7.02 -4.59
N SER A 276 -12.73 -7.58 -4.59
CA SER A 276 -13.15 -8.60 -5.56
C SER A 276 -13.65 -7.96 -6.86
N ASN A 277 -13.41 -8.61 -7.99
CA ASN A 277 -13.78 -8.16 -9.33
C ASN A 277 -13.25 -6.74 -9.64
N ILE A 278 -11.94 -6.55 -9.48
CA ILE A 278 -11.28 -5.24 -9.71
C ILE A 278 -10.27 -5.22 -10.86
N GLU A 279 -10.28 -6.26 -11.71
CA GLU A 279 -9.39 -6.42 -12.86
C GLU A 279 -7.89 -6.47 -12.49
N LEU A 280 -7.46 -7.62 -11.94
CA LEU A 280 -6.06 -7.85 -11.60
C LEU A 280 -5.25 -8.44 -12.78
N SER A 281 -4.09 -7.84 -13.08
CA SER A 281 -3.01 -8.38 -13.93
C SER A 281 -1.91 -9.05 -13.10
N SER A 282 -0.93 -9.70 -13.76
CA SER A 282 0.22 -10.29 -13.08
C SER A 282 1.14 -9.22 -12.49
N ALA A 283 1.32 -8.07 -13.17
CA ALA A 283 2.05 -6.93 -12.60
C ALA A 283 1.35 -6.36 -11.36
N SER A 284 0.02 -6.17 -11.43
CA SER A 284 -0.74 -5.67 -10.27
C SER A 284 -0.78 -6.66 -9.11
N ALA A 285 -0.73 -7.98 -9.36
CA ALA A 285 -0.63 -9.00 -8.32
C ALA A 285 0.66 -8.90 -7.50
N ILE A 286 1.78 -8.48 -8.11
CA ILE A 286 3.05 -8.22 -7.39
C ILE A 286 2.88 -7.07 -6.41
N HIS A 287 2.16 -6.00 -6.79
CA HIS A 287 1.86 -4.89 -5.90
C HIS A 287 0.83 -5.28 -4.83
N PHE A 288 -0.18 -6.05 -5.21
CA PHE A 288 -1.22 -6.55 -4.30
C PHE A 288 -0.65 -7.47 -3.21
N GLU A 289 0.36 -8.27 -3.55
CA GLU A 289 1.10 -9.12 -2.59
C GLU A 289 1.67 -8.30 -1.42
N SER A 290 2.15 -7.08 -1.67
CA SER A 290 2.62 -6.19 -0.61
C SER A 290 1.51 -5.76 0.36
N ILE A 291 0.28 -5.57 -0.13
CA ILE A 291 -0.89 -5.25 0.71
C ILE A 291 -1.19 -6.44 1.63
N LEU A 292 -1.23 -7.66 1.08
CA LEU A 292 -1.48 -8.88 1.85
C LEU A 292 -0.41 -9.16 2.91
N ALA A 293 0.86 -8.90 2.58
CA ALA A 293 1.97 -9.09 3.50
C ALA A 293 1.95 -8.10 4.68
N MET A 294 1.40 -6.90 4.48
CA MET A 294 1.35 -5.85 5.50
C MET A 294 0.07 -5.86 6.34
N GLN A 295 -0.99 -6.52 5.86
CA GLN A 295 -2.29 -6.45 6.50
C GLN A 295 -2.41 -7.38 7.70
N GLN A 296 -2.89 -6.84 8.82
CA GLN A 296 -3.17 -7.58 10.04
C GLN A 296 -4.47 -8.38 9.94
N THR A 297 -4.66 -9.35 10.83
CA THR A 297 -5.91 -10.13 10.83
C THR A 297 -7.12 -9.27 11.20
N PRO A 298 -8.33 -9.60 10.71
CA PRO A 298 -9.55 -8.89 11.11
C PRO A 298 -9.73 -8.86 12.63
N GLU A 299 -9.42 -9.97 13.31
CA GLU A 299 -9.58 -10.10 14.76
C GLU A 299 -8.68 -9.12 15.51
N HIS A 300 -7.43 -8.98 15.06
CA HIS A 300 -6.50 -8.03 15.64
C HIS A 300 -6.98 -6.59 15.43
N LEU A 301 -7.35 -6.23 14.19
CA LEU A 301 -7.79 -4.87 13.87
C LEU A 301 -9.11 -4.49 14.57
N LEU A 302 -10.05 -5.43 14.68
CA LEU A 302 -11.32 -5.22 15.38
C LEU A 302 -11.14 -4.98 16.89
N ALA A 303 -10.06 -5.49 17.50
CA ALA A 303 -9.76 -5.24 18.91
C ALA A 303 -9.44 -3.76 19.21
N PHE A 304 -9.01 -3.01 18.19
CA PHE A 304 -8.76 -1.57 18.25
C PHE A 304 -9.94 -0.73 17.76
N LEU A 305 -11.13 -1.32 17.68
CA LEU A 305 -12.36 -0.64 17.33
C LEU A 305 -13.41 -0.87 18.42
N PRO A 306 -14.42 0.02 18.55
CA PRO A 306 -15.52 -0.20 19.48
C PRO A 306 -16.17 -1.58 19.27
N GLN A 307 -16.79 -2.15 20.29
CA GLN A 307 -17.64 -3.32 20.03
C GLN A 307 -18.89 -2.85 19.28
N GLY A 308 -19.28 -3.58 18.25
CA GLY A 308 -20.32 -3.15 17.33
C GLY A 308 -21.06 -4.32 16.70
N LYS A 309 -22.08 -3.99 15.92
CA LYS A 309 -22.78 -4.98 15.11
C LYS A 309 -21.77 -5.65 14.16
N ALA A 310 -21.96 -6.96 13.96
CA ALA A 310 -21.19 -7.70 12.99
C ALA A 310 -21.31 -7.02 11.61
N VAL A 311 -20.17 -6.73 11.00
CA VAL A 311 -20.11 -6.17 9.64
C VAL A 311 -20.58 -7.25 8.68
N THR A 312 -21.51 -6.91 7.79
CA THR A 312 -21.86 -7.81 6.69
C THR A 312 -20.74 -7.77 5.67
N VAL A 313 -20.11 -8.93 5.49
CA VAL A 313 -19.00 -9.17 4.58
C VAL A 313 -19.46 -10.22 3.54
N PRO A 314 -19.15 -10.05 2.24
CA PRO A 314 -19.49 -11.04 1.23
C PRO A 314 -18.94 -12.42 1.61
N GLU A 315 -19.78 -13.45 1.51
CA GLU A 315 -19.30 -14.83 1.62
C GLU A 315 -18.38 -15.11 0.43
N ALA A 316 -17.07 -15.14 0.65
CA ALA A 316 -16.14 -15.55 -0.39
C ALA A 316 -16.43 -17.01 -0.75
N GLU A 317 -16.67 -17.29 -2.03
CA GLU A 317 -17.02 -18.63 -2.55
C GLU A 317 -16.03 -19.74 -2.14
N ASN A 318 -14.80 -19.35 -1.77
CA ASN A 318 -13.72 -20.26 -1.36
C ASN A 318 -13.38 -20.17 0.15
N GLY A 319 -14.23 -19.55 0.97
CA GLY A 319 -13.99 -19.43 2.42
C GLY A 319 -12.88 -18.44 2.80
N ASN A 320 -12.52 -17.50 1.91
CA ASN A 320 -11.56 -16.47 2.27
C ASN A 320 -12.17 -15.46 3.26
N LYS A 321 -11.90 -15.65 4.55
CA LYS A 321 -12.32 -14.78 5.66
C LYS A 321 -11.21 -13.82 6.12
N GLY A 322 -10.18 -13.62 5.28
CA GLY A 322 -9.09 -12.70 5.58
C GLY A 322 -9.56 -11.24 5.63
N SER A 323 -8.67 -10.36 6.09
CA SER A 323 -8.94 -8.92 6.15
C SER A 323 -9.07 -8.28 4.78
N VAL A 324 -8.36 -8.81 3.79
CA VAL A 324 -8.47 -8.41 2.37
C VAL A 324 -9.21 -9.48 1.60
N ILE A 325 -10.36 -9.12 1.04
CA ILE A 325 -11.23 -10.04 0.29
C ILE A 325 -11.10 -9.75 -1.18
N TRP A 326 -10.31 -10.58 -1.86
CA TRP A 326 -9.90 -10.36 -3.24
C TRP A 326 -10.43 -11.42 -4.21
N LEU A 327 -11.34 -12.30 -3.79
CA LEU A 327 -11.98 -13.27 -4.67
C LEU A 327 -13.47 -12.95 -4.85
N PRO A 328 -14.04 -13.17 -6.06
CA PRO A 328 -13.36 -13.60 -7.28
C PRO A 328 -12.54 -12.48 -7.95
N ASN A 329 -11.54 -12.86 -8.74
CA ASN A 329 -10.73 -11.98 -9.61
C ASN A 329 -10.18 -12.84 -10.76
N ASP A 330 -11.01 -13.07 -11.76
CA ASP A 330 -10.80 -14.14 -12.75
C ASP A 330 -9.77 -13.80 -13.84
N GLY A 331 -9.31 -12.55 -13.90
CA GLY A 331 -8.23 -12.12 -14.79
C GLY A 331 -6.83 -12.57 -14.37
N LEU A 332 -6.67 -13.10 -13.15
CA LEU A 332 -5.37 -13.56 -12.65
C LEU A 332 -4.91 -14.85 -13.34
N SER A 333 -3.63 -14.91 -13.68
CA SER A 333 -2.99 -16.17 -14.07
C SER A 333 -2.95 -17.15 -12.89
N ASP A 334 -2.90 -18.46 -13.16
CA ASP A 334 -2.83 -19.50 -12.12
C ASP A 334 -1.64 -19.27 -11.16
N HIS A 335 -0.49 -18.84 -11.70
CA HIS A 335 0.68 -18.53 -10.91
C HIS A 335 0.50 -17.29 -10.04
N ALA A 336 -0.13 -16.22 -10.56
CA ALA A 336 -0.40 -15.01 -9.80
C ALA A 336 -1.45 -15.25 -8.71
N ARG A 337 -2.53 -15.99 -9.01
CA ARG A 337 -3.52 -16.41 -8.02
C ARG A 337 -2.87 -17.22 -6.90
N ARG A 338 -2.07 -18.23 -7.26
CA ARG A 338 -1.35 -19.06 -6.30
C ARG A 338 -0.36 -18.26 -5.45
N LEU A 339 0.33 -17.27 -6.03
CA LEU A 339 1.20 -16.37 -5.29
C LEU A 339 0.44 -15.62 -4.19
N LEU A 340 -0.74 -15.06 -4.51
CA LEU A 340 -1.55 -14.34 -3.53
C LEU A 340 -2.09 -15.27 -2.43
N GLU A 341 -2.56 -16.48 -2.79
CA GLU A 341 -2.99 -17.50 -1.82
C GLU A 341 -1.87 -17.88 -0.84
N VAL A 342 -0.66 -18.13 -1.34
CA VAL A 342 0.51 -18.49 -0.51
C VAL A 342 0.93 -17.30 0.36
N SER A 343 0.91 -16.09 -0.17
CA SER A 343 1.25 -14.87 0.58
C SER A 343 0.27 -14.65 1.74
N GLU A 344 -1.01 -14.85 1.50
CA GLU A 344 -2.05 -14.76 2.53
C GLU A 344 -1.92 -15.87 3.59
N ALA A 345 -1.56 -17.10 3.19
CA ALA A 345 -1.31 -18.19 4.12
C ALA A 345 -0.09 -17.91 5.02
N ILE A 346 1.00 -17.35 4.45
CA ILE A 346 2.18 -16.94 5.22
C ILE A 346 1.81 -15.85 6.23
N SER A 347 1.06 -14.83 5.80
CA SER A 347 0.61 -13.73 6.67
C SER A 347 -0.18 -14.27 7.87
N ARG A 348 -1.16 -15.15 7.64
CA ARG A 348 -1.94 -15.80 8.71
C ARG A 348 -1.05 -16.56 9.72
N LEU A 349 -0.10 -17.35 9.23
CA LEU A 349 0.81 -18.13 10.09
C LEU A 349 1.75 -17.26 10.93
N ASN A 350 2.09 -16.07 10.46
CA ASN A 350 2.89 -15.11 11.21
C ASN A 350 2.08 -14.47 12.35
N HIS A 351 0.78 -14.27 12.16
CA HIS A 351 -0.09 -13.68 13.20
C HIS A 351 -0.54 -14.70 14.26
N THR A 352 -0.67 -15.98 13.90
CA THR A 352 -1.02 -17.04 14.87
C THR A 352 0.15 -17.46 15.78
N SER A 353 1.40 -17.13 15.40
CA SER A 353 2.61 -17.46 16.17
C SER A 353 3.10 -16.36 17.10
N SER A 354 2.36 -15.25 17.22
CA SER A 354 2.69 -14.22 18.21
C SER A 354 2.33 -14.73 19.61
N PRO A 355 3.26 -14.73 20.58
CA PRO A 355 3.01 -15.26 21.91
C PRO A 355 2.12 -14.28 22.67
N SER A 356 0.80 -14.51 22.66
CA SER A 356 -0.09 -13.87 23.61
C SER A 356 0.18 -14.44 25.00
N ASP A 357 0.44 -13.55 25.95
CA ASP A 357 0.60 -13.77 27.39
C ASP A 357 -0.15 -14.99 27.92
N THR A 358 0.57 -16.09 28.12
CA THR A 358 0.11 -17.20 28.95
C THR A 358 0.24 -16.75 30.40
N SER A 359 -0.81 -16.15 30.94
CA SER A 359 -0.94 -16.01 32.39
C SER A 359 -0.93 -17.39 33.01
N ASP A 360 0.00 -17.60 33.95
CA ASP A 360 0.14 -18.77 34.81
C ASP A 360 -1.21 -19.35 35.24
N PHE A 361 -1.58 -20.51 34.71
CA PHE A 361 -2.52 -21.41 35.35
C PHE A 361 -2.04 -22.85 35.23
N ASP A 362 -1.46 -23.27 36.35
CA ASP A 362 -1.19 -24.59 36.90
C ASP A 362 -1.07 -25.80 35.96
N ALA A 363 0.11 -26.42 36.06
CA ALA A 363 0.54 -27.59 35.36
C ALA A 363 -0.25 -28.84 35.79
N THR A 364 -0.89 -29.50 34.81
CA THR A 364 -0.78 -30.95 34.63
C THR A 364 -1.33 -31.32 33.24
N SER A 365 -0.47 -31.27 32.23
CA SER A 365 -0.69 -32.04 30.99
C SER A 365 0.66 -32.36 30.37
N GLU A 366 1.26 -33.45 30.83
CA GLU A 366 2.38 -34.07 30.12
C GLU A 366 1.88 -34.61 28.77
N GLY A 367 2.32 -33.98 27.67
CA GLY A 367 2.19 -34.58 26.34
C GLY A 367 2.18 -33.59 25.16
N SER A 368 3.30 -33.55 24.43
CA SER A 368 3.39 -33.29 22.99
C SER A 368 3.31 -31.85 22.41
N GLU A 369 3.80 -30.83 23.10
CA GLU A 369 3.89 -29.47 22.48
C GLU A 369 5.09 -29.30 21.52
N ASP A 370 6.19 -30.05 21.69
CA ASP A 370 7.40 -29.93 20.84
C ASP A 370 7.22 -30.45 19.41
N GLY A 371 6.27 -31.35 19.16
CA GLY A 371 6.06 -31.94 17.83
C GLY A 371 5.30 -31.02 16.86
N ASP A 372 4.45 -30.14 17.39
CA ASP A 372 3.55 -29.30 16.61
C ASP A 372 4.22 -28.02 16.15
N ALA A 373 5.04 -27.39 17.01
CA ALA A 373 5.84 -26.23 16.66
C ALA A 373 6.84 -26.53 15.51
N ASP A 374 7.45 -27.71 15.56
CA ASP A 374 8.36 -28.21 14.51
C ASP A 374 7.63 -28.46 13.18
N ALA A 375 6.37 -28.91 13.22
CA ALA A 375 5.54 -29.13 12.05
C ALA A 375 5.07 -27.81 11.43
N GLU A 376 4.62 -26.86 12.24
CA GLU A 376 4.26 -25.50 11.79
C GLU A 376 5.46 -24.80 11.15
N GLN A 377 6.63 -24.90 11.77
CA GLN A 377 7.85 -24.28 11.24
C GLN A 377 8.24 -24.88 9.88
N LYS A 378 8.18 -26.21 9.74
CA LYS A 378 8.39 -26.89 8.44
C LYS A 378 7.37 -26.45 7.39
N GLN A 379 6.11 -26.25 7.78
CA GLN A 379 5.08 -25.74 6.89
C GLN A 379 5.35 -24.28 6.47
N ARG A 380 5.75 -23.42 7.40
CA ARG A 380 6.17 -22.04 7.10
C ARG A 380 7.33 -22.02 6.10
N ASP A 381 8.34 -22.85 6.32
CA ASP A 381 9.52 -22.90 5.45
C ASP A 381 9.17 -23.43 4.05
N LYS A 382 8.29 -24.44 3.96
CA LYS A 382 7.76 -24.92 2.68
C LYS A 382 7.01 -23.82 1.91
N LEU A 383 6.16 -23.05 2.59
CA LEU A 383 5.41 -21.96 1.98
C LEU A 383 6.33 -20.82 1.54
N LYS A 384 7.38 -20.49 2.31
CA LYS A 384 8.39 -19.49 1.92
C LYS A 384 9.12 -19.88 0.63
N VAL A 385 9.57 -21.13 0.53
CA VAL A 385 10.21 -21.64 -0.69
C VAL A 385 9.25 -21.61 -1.89
N GLU A 386 7.98 -21.98 -1.68
CA GLU A 386 6.95 -21.89 -2.72
C GLU A 386 6.72 -20.44 -3.16
N HIS A 387 6.62 -19.52 -2.19
CA HIS A 387 6.45 -18.08 -2.40
C HIS A 387 7.59 -17.49 -3.22
N GLU A 388 8.85 -17.75 -2.85
CA GLU A 388 10.02 -17.25 -3.60
C GLU A 388 10.01 -17.73 -5.06
N ARG A 389 9.68 -19.00 -5.28
CA ARG A 389 9.59 -19.59 -6.62
C ARG A 389 8.46 -18.96 -7.44
N LEU A 390 7.29 -18.78 -6.84
CA LEU A 390 6.14 -18.16 -7.49
C LEU A 390 6.38 -16.68 -7.76
N SER A 391 6.93 -15.95 -6.80
CA SER A 391 7.26 -14.54 -6.92
C SER A 391 8.21 -14.30 -8.09
N LYS A 392 9.29 -15.09 -8.19
CA LYS A 392 10.19 -15.06 -9.35
C LYS A 392 9.45 -15.33 -10.67
N ARG A 393 8.58 -16.34 -10.69
CA ARG A 393 7.85 -16.72 -11.92
C ARG A 393 6.87 -15.64 -12.37
N VAL A 394 6.08 -15.10 -11.44
CA VAL A 394 5.08 -14.05 -11.71
C VAL A 394 5.77 -12.76 -12.14
N ARG A 395 6.89 -12.37 -11.50
CA ARG A 395 7.71 -11.22 -11.91
C ARG A 395 8.23 -11.36 -13.34
N LEU A 396 8.76 -12.53 -13.70
CA LEU A 396 9.23 -12.81 -15.08
C LEU A 396 8.07 -12.81 -16.08
N ASP A 397 6.94 -13.43 -15.75
CA ASP A 397 5.76 -13.50 -16.62
C ASP A 397 5.15 -12.11 -16.86
N ALA A 398 5.05 -11.28 -15.81
CA ALA A 398 4.58 -9.91 -15.90
C ALA A 398 5.49 -9.07 -16.81
N LEU A 399 6.81 -9.14 -16.63
CA LEU A 399 7.75 -8.43 -17.51
C LEU A 399 7.72 -8.95 -18.96
N LEU A 400 7.46 -10.23 -19.17
CA LEU A 400 7.37 -10.81 -20.51
C LEU A 400 6.08 -10.38 -21.24
N LYS A 401 4.94 -10.36 -20.54
CA LYS A 401 3.62 -10.09 -21.15
C LYS A 401 3.21 -8.61 -21.12
N GLU A 402 3.44 -7.94 -20.00
CA GLU A 402 3.01 -6.55 -19.74
C GLU A 402 4.17 -5.55 -19.99
N GLY A 403 5.41 -6.03 -19.93
CA GLY A 403 6.59 -5.19 -20.12
C GLY A 403 6.85 -4.25 -18.93
N VAL A 404 7.81 -3.35 -19.12
CA VAL A 404 8.22 -2.38 -18.09
C VAL A 404 7.16 -1.32 -17.79
N ASN A 405 6.23 -1.10 -18.72
CA ASN A 405 5.14 -0.15 -18.58
C ASN A 405 3.94 -0.76 -17.83
N GLY A 406 3.98 -2.05 -17.50
CA GLY A 406 3.01 -2.68 -16.60
C GLY A 406 3.06 -2.14 -15.16
N SER A 407 4.09 -1.37 -14.82
CA SER A 407 4.19 -0.65 -13.55
C SER A 407 4.92 0.68 -13.70
N GLU A 408 4.37 1.72 -13.08
CA GLU A 408 5.01 3.03 -12.98
C GLU A 408 6.33 2.95 -12.20
N LEU A 409 6.38 2.13 -11.16
CA LEU A 409 7.61 1.88 -10.40
C LEU A 409 8.74 1.36 -11.30
N TRP A 410 8.47 0.35 -12.14
CA TRP A 410 9.49 -0.31 -12.95
C TRP A 410 10.02 0.62 -14.05
N SER A 411 9.11 1.29 -14.76
CA SER A 411 9.45 2.26 -15.81
C SER A 411 10.27 3.43 -15.25
N ARG A 412 9.90 3.99 -14.08
CA ARG A 412 10.67 5.05 -13.41
C ARG A 412 12.05 4.56 -12.93
N THR A 413 12.14 3.32 -12.46
CA THR A 413 13.43 2.71 -12.06
C THR A 413 14.42 2.66 -13.22
N LEU A 414 13.97 2.23 -14.41
CA LEU A 414 14.81 2.15 -15.60
C LEU A 414 15.14 3.52 -16.19
N LEU A 415 14.22 4.47 -16.12
CA LEU A 415 14.50 5.85 -16.50
C LEU A 415 15.56 6.47 -15.59
N MET A 416 15.45 6.25 -14.28
CA MET A 416 16.44 6.70 -13.29
C MET A 416 17.81 6.06 -13.53
N LEU A 417 17.87 4.76 -13.83
CA LEU A 417 19.09 4.07 -14.22
C LEU A 417 19.76 4.76 -15.42
N SER A 418 18.98 5.02 -16.47
CA SER A 418 19.48 5.56 -17.75
C SER A 418 20.05 6.97 -17.56
N VAL A 419 19.31 7.84 -16.87
CA VAL A 419 19.75 9.22 -16.58
C VAL A 419 20.97 9.22 -15.65
N SER A 420 20.96 8.39 -14.61
CA SER A 420 22.08 8.30 -13.66
C SER A 420 23.34 7.80 -14.36
N ARG A 421 23.24 6.80 -15.27
CA ARG A 421 24.38 6.34 -16.07
C ARG A 421 24.94 7.43 -16.96
N ALA A 422 24.07 8.14 -17.68
CA ALA A 422 24.49 9.19 -18.60
C ALA A 422 25.22 10.35 -17.88
N LEU A 423 24.86 10.64 -16.64
CA LEU A 423 25.45 11.73 -15.87
C LEU A 423 26.65 11.31 -15.02
N LEU A 424 26.60 10.11 -14.43
CA LEU A 424 27.46 9.74 -13.30
C LEU A 424 28.42 8.59 -13.61
N LEU A 425 28.30 7.88 -14.74
CA LEU A 425 29.25 6.83 -15.10
C LEU A 425 30.40 7.43 -15.92
N GLU A 426 31.54 7.71 -15.28
CA GLU A 426 32.72 8.28 -15.93
C GLU A 426 33.79 7.22 -16.22
N ASP A 427 34.43 7.31 -17.40
CA ASP A 427 35.54 6.40 -17.79
C ASP A 427 36.74 6.44 -16.84
N LYS A 428 36.92 7.54 -16.10
CA LYS A 428 38.03 7.69 -15.14
C LYS A 428 37.92 6.70 -13.97
N ASP A 429 36.73 6.23 -13.65
CA ASP A 429 36.50 5.25 -12.57
C ASP A 429 36.49 3.82 -13.08
N ARG A 430 36.75 3.62 -14.38
CA ARG A 430 36.90 2.30 -14.96
C ARG A 430 38.21 1.72 -14.46
N VAL A 431 38.13 0.71 -13.59
CA VAL A 431 39.32 -0.07 -13.20
C VAL A 431 39.79 -0.81 -14.45
N VAL A 432 40.83 -0.28 -15.10
CA VAL A 432 41.54 -0.99 -16.16
C VAL A 432 42.24 -2.15 -15.48
N GLU A 433 41.77 -3.39 -15.72
CA GLU A 433 42.55 -4.57 -15.41
C GLU A 433 43.85 -4.46 -16.20
N ASN A 434 44.93 -4.05 -15.52
CA ASN A 434 46.28 -4.10 -16.07
C ASN A 434 46.56 -5.55 -16.42
N THR A 435 46.46 -5.91 -17.70
CA THR A 435 47.14 -7.07 -18.24
C THR A 435 48.64 -6.91 -17.93
N PRO A 436 49.28 -7.83 -17.18
CA PRO A 436 50.70 -7.75 -16.92
C PRO A 436 51.43 -8.18 -18.18
N GLY A 437 51.82 -7.20 -19.00
CA GLY A 437 52.61 -7.47 -20.19
C GLY A 437 52.58 -6.33 -21.18
N GLU A 438 53.21 -5.21 -20.82
CA GLU A 438 54.18 -4.53 -21.69
C GLU A 438 54.89 -3.44 -20.88
N THR A 439 56.17 -3.70 -20.64
CA THR A 439 57.16 -2.84 -20.00
C THR A 439 57.24 -1.45 -20.64
N SER A 440 57.12 -0.40 -19.84
CA SER A 440 57.72 0.92 -20.11
C SER A 440 59.22 0.91 -19.73
N PRO A 441 60.04 1.97 -19.93
CA PRO A 441 59.96 3.15 -20.81
C PRO A 441 61.28 3.34 -21.63
N SER A 442 61.30 4.25 -22.61
CA SER A 442 62.55 4.90 -23.02
C SER A 442 62.34 6.41 -23.10
N GLU A 443 62.98 7.10 -22.16
CA GLU A 443 63.32 8.51 -22.27
C GLU A 443 64.38 8.65 -23.38
N GLU A 444 64.16 9.57 -24.33
CA GLU A 444 65.28 10.25 -24.97
C GLU A 444 64.88 11.68 -25.34
N THR A 445 65.85 12.55 -25.07
CA THR A 445 65.88 14.00 -25.02
C THR A 445 65.59 14.71 -26.35
N GLY A 446 65.05 15.92 -26.26
CA GLY A 446 64.56 16.69 -27.41
C GLY A 446 65.59 17.47 -28.22
N GLU A 447 65.12 18.08 -29.31
CA GLU A 447 65.48 19.43 -29.79
C GLU A 447 64.57 19.81 -30.97
N ALA A 448 64.35 21.12 -31.13
CA ALA A 448 63.39 21.74 -32.04
C ALA A 448 63.90 21.87 -33.50
N SER A 449 63.00 21.86 -34.49
CA SER A 449 63.10 22.75 -35.67
C SER A 449 61.79 22.84 -36.46
N GLU A 450 61.58 24.02 -37.03
CA GLU A 450 60.39 24.54 -37.73
C GLU A 450 60.30 24.12 -39.22
N ALA A 451 59.18 24.53 -39.84
CA ALA A 451 58.91 24.76 -41.27
C ALA A 451 58.44 23.52 -42.09
N ARG A 452 57.23 23.46 -42.67
CA ARG A 452 56.48 24.31 -43.63
C ARG A 452 56.51 23.67 -45.04
N GLU A 453 55.29 23.55 -45.59
CA GLU A 453 54.90 23.43 -47.00
C GLU A 453 55.06 22.10 -47.79
N GLN A 454 53.92 21.69 -48.36
CA GLN A 454 53.70 20.71 -49.45
C GLN A 454 54.26 21.25 -50.80
N PRO A 455 53.94 20.73 -52.02
CA PRO A 455 53.44 19.42 -52.50
C PRO A 455 54.20 18.91 -53.77
N ARG A 456 53.81 17.75 -54.35
CA ARG A 456 53.70 17.42 -55.82
C ARG A 456 53.35 15.93 -56.01
N GLU A 457 52.19 15.61 -56.60
CA GLU A 457 51.94 15.22 -58.02
C GLU A 457 52.46 13.80 -58.35
N SER A 458 51.78 12.88 -59.05
CA SER A 458 50.72 12.95 -60.09
C SER A 458 50.23 11.53 -60.48
N GLY A 459 49.04 11.44 -61.11
CA GLY A 459 48.62 10.35 -62.03
C GLY A 459 47.39 9.55 -61.55
N GLU A 460 46.15 10.02 -61.75
CA GLU A 460 45.30 9.93 -62.97
C GLU A 460 44.81 8.50 -63.32
N GLU A 461 43.51 8.24 -63.10
CA GLU A 461 42.57 7.85 -64.16
C GLU A 461 41.12 8.10 -63.71
N GLU A 462 40.46 9.04 -64.40
CA GLU A 462 39.04 9.37 -64.35
C GLU A 462 38.23 8.46 -65.28
N GLN A 463 36.96 8.18 -64.92
CA GLN A 463 35.86 8.45 -65.85
C GLN A 463 34.52 8.65 -65.14
N HIS A 464 33.94 9.81 -65.47
CA HIS A 464 32.69 10.45 -65.06
C HIS A 464 31.40 9.72 -65.46
N LEU A 465 30.31 9.93 -64.71
CA LEU A 465 29.15 10.73 -65.16
C LEU A 465 28.13 10.98 -64.02
N GLU A 466 28.01 12.26 -63.65
CA GLU A 466 26.89 12.89 -62.93
C GLU A 466 25.59 12.81 -63.79
N THR A 467 24.38 13.07 -63.31
CA THR A 467 23.85 14.45 -63.11
C THR A 467 22.40 14.40 -62.54
N GLN A 468 22.24 15.00 -61.34
CA GLN A 468 21.22 15.98 -60.89
C GLN A 468 19.71 15.67 -60.75
N ASN A 469 19.20 16.14 -59.59
CA ASN A 469 18.05 17.04 -59.32
C ASN A 469 16.63 16.55 -59.71
N SER A 470 15.52 16.88 -59.04
CA SER A 470 15.18 17.89 -58.03
C SER A 470 13.82 17.50 -57.42
N SER A 471 13.64 17.84 -56.15
CA SER A 471 12.47 18.47 -55.49
C SER A 471 11.11 18.50 -56.22
N GLY A 472 10.04 18.20 -55.47
CA GLY A 472 8.67 18.52 -55.85
C GLY A 472 7.63 18.03 -54.84
N ASP A 473 7.25 18.94 -53.96
CA ASP A 473 6.18 18.88 -52.94
C ASP A 473 4.75 18.86 -53.57
N VAL A 474 3.74 18.75 -52.70
CA VAL A 474 2.30 19.09 -52.84
C VAL A 474 1.29 17.91 -52.85
N SER A 475 0.78 17.64 -51.64
CA SER A 475 -0.62 17.70 -51.17
C SER A 475 -1.82 17.26 -52.04
N SER A 476 -2.66 16.42 -51.42
CA SER A 476 -4.11 16.63 -51.13
C SER A 476 -5.05 15.46 -51.47
N GLN A 477 -5.69 14.96 -50.41
CA GLN A 477 -7.11 14.64 -50.22
C GLN A 477 -7.90 13.93 -51.35
N ASN A 478 -8.50 12.77 -51.05
CA ASN A 478 -9.93 12.69 -50.73
C ASN A 478 -10.41 11.27 -50.37
N ASP A 479 -11.40 11.27 -49.48
CA ASP A 479 -12.27 10.18 -49.03
C ASP A 479 -12.92 9.35 -50.14
N LEU A 480 -13.35 8.12 -49.81
CA LEU A 480 -14.78 7.73 -49.89
C LEU A 480 -15.06 6.31 -49.34
N ASN A 481 -16.09 6.28 -48.50
CA ASN A 481 -16.85 5.16 -47.94
C ASN A 481 -17.25 4.06 -48.94
N ARG A 482 -17.56 2.84 -48.44
CA ARG A 482 -18.95 2.30 -48.32
C ARG A 482 -19.02 0.74 -48.33
N ALA A 483 -19.73 0.18 -47.34
CA ALA A 483 -20.18 -1.22 -47.25
C ALA A 483 -21.36 -1.55 -48.21
N PRO A 484 -21.74 -2.84 -48.42
CA PRO A 484 -23.01 -3.31 -47.82
C PRO A 484 -23.16 -4.83 -47.50
N LYS A 485 -23.96 -5.08 -46.44
CA LYS A 485 -25.02 -6.09 -46.12
C LYS A 485 -25.18 -7.49 -46.82
N ALA A 486 -25.24 -8.54 -45.97
CA ALA A 486 -26.31 -9.53 -45.64
C ALA A 486 -26.91 -10.63 -46.59
N VAL A 487 -26.77 -11.92 -46.16
CA VAL A 487 -27.76 -13.06 -45.96
C VAL A 487 -28.45 -13.70 -47.22
N PRO A 488 -28.72 -15.06 -47.36
CA PRO A 488 -29.40 -16.00 -46.41
C PRO A 488 -28.98 -17.51 -46.31
N GLN A 489 -29.49 -18.15 -45.22
CA GLN A 489 -30.00 -19.54 -44.92
C GLN A 489 -29.66 -20.74 -45.87
N GLU A 490 -29.57 -22.04 -45.50
CA GLU A 490 -30.34 -22.95 -44.61
C GLU A 490 -29.57 -24.34 -44.57
N SER A 491 -29.33 -25.02 -43.44
CA SER A 491 -30.07 -26.16 -42.78
C SER A 491 -29.62 -27.61 -43.11
N GLU A 492 -29.62 -28.46 -42.05
CA GLU A 492 -29.78 -29.95 -42.01
C GLU A 492 -28.57 -30.84 -42.41
N ASP A 493 -28.24 -32.01 -41.80
CA ASP A 493 -28.76 -32.81 -40.67
C ASP A 493 -27.77 -33.95 -40.30
N GLN A 494 -27.86 -34.44 -39.05
CA GLN A 494 -27.63 -35.78 -38.45
C GLN A 494 -26.52 -36.80 -38.85
N GLY A 495 -26.05 -37.52 -37.81
CA GLY A 495 -25.63 -38.93 -37.86
C GLY A 495 -24.31 -39.24 -37.10
N SER A 496 -24.30 -39.50 -35.79
CA SER A 496 -24.52 -40.80 -35.10
C SER A 496 -23.24 -41.60 -34.76
N LYS A 497 -23.01 -41.74 -33.44
CA LYS A 497 -22.51 -42.90 -32.65
C LYS A 497 -21.58 -43.95 -33.30
N THR A 498 -20.50 -44.26 -32.58
CA THR A 498 -20.21 -45.65 -32.17
C THR A 498 -19.24 -45.69 -30.99
N GLU A 499 -19.65 -46.42 -29.95
CA GLU A 499 -18.82 -46.95 -28.86
C GLU A 499 -18.05 -48.18 -29.36
N SER A 500 -16.85 -48.41 -28.83
CA SER A 500 -16.36 -49.76 -28.57
C SER A 500 -15.34 -49.76 -27.43
N SER A 501 -15.64 -50.66 -26.51
CA SER A 501 -15.02 -51.00 -25.24
C SER A 501 -13.83 -51.97 -25.42
N GLU A 502 -13.18 -52.27 -24.28
CA GLU A 502 -12.23 -53.36 -24.00
C GLU A 502 -10.77 -53.05 -24.41
N GLY A 503 -9.77 -53.07 -23.53
CA GLY A 503 -9.58 -53.79 -22.27
C GLY A 503 -8.38 -54.71 -22.46
N ASP A 504 -7.23 -54.42 -21.84
CA ASP A 504 -6.38 -55.49 -21.33
C ASP A 504 -5.32 -54.98 -20.34
N SER A 505 -5.27 -55.70 -19.23
CA SER A 505 -4.31 -55.66 -18.16
C SER A 505 -3.02 -56.39 -18.55
N ASN A 506 -1.86 -55.93 -18.08
CA ASN A 506 -0.85 -56.85 -17.55
C ASN A 506 0.06 -56.15 -16.56
N ASP A 507 0.13 -56.79 -15.39
CA ASP A 507 0.94 -56.52 -14.23
C ASP A 507 2.04 -57.59 -14.24
N GLU A 508 3.32 -57.21 -14.10
CA GLU A 508 4.35 -58.16 -13.69
C GLU A 508 5.45 -57.44 -12.91
N SER A 509 5.57 -57.85 -11.66
CA SER A 509 6.64 -57.61 -10.71
C SER A 509 7.82 -58.57 -11.01
N ASN A 510 9.08 -58.17 -10.77
CA ASN A 510 9.85 -58.61 -9.60
C ASN A 510 11.36 -58.23 -9.64
N GLU A 511 11.87 -57.90 -8.45
CA GLU A 511 13.22 -58.14 -7.88
C GLU A 511 14.55 -57.84 -8.61
N GLY A 512 15.27 -56.83 -8.08
CA GLY A 512 16.43 -57.06 -7.19
C GLY A 512 17.83 -57.35 -7.77
N SER A 513 18.76 -56.37 -7.70
CA SER A 513 20.08 -56.62 -7.06
C SER A 513 20.97 -55.39 -6.87
N ALA A 514 21.49 -55.33 -5.64
CA ALA A 514 22.61 -54.63 -5.04
C ALA A 514 23.71 -54.01 -5.94
N GLY A 515 24.09 -52.79 -5.57
CA GLY A 515 25.36 -52.14 -5.94
C GLY A 515 25.72 -51.04 -4.94
N LYS A 516 26.56 -51.38 -3.97
CA LYS A 516 26.98 -50.61 -2.79
C LYS A 516 28.24 -49.80 -3.13
N ILE A 517 28.20 -48.46 -3.10
CA ILE A 517 29.42 -47.63 -2.89
C ILE A 517 29.11 -46.47 -1.95
N THR A 518 29.86 -46.46 -0.86
CA THR A 518 29.91 -45.57 0.29
C THR A 518 30.69 -44.28 0.03
N GLN A 519 30.20 -43.20 0.67
CA GLN A 519 30.93 -42.16 1.40
C GLN A 519 31.86 -41.20 0.65
N SER A 520 31.58 -39.88 0.72
CA SER A 520 32.16 -39.02 1.77
C SER A 520 31.78 -37.54 1.60
N SER A 521 31.30 -36.94 2.69
CA SER A 521 31.20 -35.49 2.91
C SER A 521 32.58 -34.86 3.09
N PRO A 522 32.80 -33.60 2.69
CA PRO A 522 33.85 -32.77 3.26
C PRO A 522 33.28 -31.88 4.38
N GLN A 523 33.82 -32.09 5.58
CA GLN A 523 33.64 -31.25 6.76
C GLN A 523 34.16 -29.83 6.51
N PHE A 524 33.33 -28.83 6.83
CA PHE A 524 33.79 -27.46 7.06
C PHE A 524 34.64 -27.41 8.33
N LYS A 525 35.92 -27.02 8.20
CA LYS A 525 36.78 -26.67 9.33
C LYS A 525 36.64 -25.18 9.61
N GLU A 526 36.03 -24.88 10.75
CA GLU A 526 36.10 -23.58 11.41
C GLU A 526 37.56 -23.16 11.62
N SER A 527 37.91 -21.96 11.16
CA SER A 527 39.15 -21.30 11.54
C SER A 527 38.81 -19.97 12.22
N ARG A 528 39.07 -19.99 13.53
CA ARG A 528 38.94 -18.91 14.51
C ARG A 528 39.92 -17.76 14.18
N PRO A 529 39.51 -16.48 14.10
CA PRO A 529 40.47 -15.39 14.03
C PRO A 529 40.94 -14.99 15.43
N LYS A 530 42.26 -14.84 15.56
CA LYS A 530 42.95 -14.44 16.78
C LYS A 530 42.80 -12.93 16.99
N ASN A 531 42.56 -12.57 18.26
CA ASN A 531 42.63 -11.22 18.83
C ASN A 531 43.90 -10.48 18.38
N ALA A 532 43.74 -9.32 17.74
CA ALA A 532 44.77 -8.31 17.61
C ALA A 532 44.19 -6.92 17.89
N ASN A 533 44.64 -6.32 18.98
CA ASN A 533 44.35 -4.97 19.44
C ASN A 533 44.39 -3.93 18.31
N ARG A 534 43.26 -3.24 18.06
CA ARG A 534 43.26 -1.97 17.31
C ARG A 534 42.68 -0.86 18.20
N ARG A 535 43.54 0.10 18.49
CA ARG A 535 43.30 1.30 19.30
C ARG A 535 42.07 2.05 18.78
N LYS A 536 41.18 2.45 19.70
CA LYS A 536 40.04 3.34 19.45
C LYS A 536 40.55 4.70 18.96
N SER A 537 40.35 5.02 17.69
CA SER A 537 40.43 6.39 17.19
C SER A 537 39.07 7.06 17.37
N ALA A 538 39.06 8.25 17.97
CA ALA A 538 37.90 9.10 18.18
C ALA A 538 37.17 9.44 16.85
N PRO A 539 35.86 9.74 16.88
CA PRO A 539 35.10 10.05 15.66
C PRO A 539 35.55 11.39 15.09
N ARG A 540 35.97 11.37 13.82
CA ARG A 540 36.15 12.61 13.03
C ARG A 540 34.77 13.22 12.74
N PRO A 541 34.63 14.55 12.71
CA PRO A 541 33.39 15.19 12.27
C PRO A 541 33.10 14.77 10.82
N ALA A 542 31.84 14.47 10.53
CA ALA A 542 31.37 14.08 9.21
C ALA A 542 31.75 15.18 8.19
N GLN A 543 32.83 14.95 7.43
CA GLN A 543 33.06 15.70 6.21
C GLN A 543 31.89 15.36 5.29
N LYS A 544 31.19 16.37 4.76
CA LYS A 544 30.27 16.18 3.64
C LYS A 544 31.05 15.41 2.58
N GLU A 545 30.67 14.16 2.32
CA GLU A 545 31.23 13.41 1.19
C GLU A 545 30.90 14.23 -0.06
N GLU A 546 31.91 14.95 -0.56
CA GLU A 546 31.88 15.44 -1.92
C GLU A 546 31.84 14.21 -2.80
N TRP A 547 30.71 14.02 -3.48
CA TRP A 547 30.52 12.96 -4.44
C TRP A 547 30.89 13.49 -5.82
N ARG A 548 30.45 12.84 -6.90
CA ARG A 548 30.87 13.19 -8.27
C ARG A 548 30.60 14.66 -8.61
N TYR A 549 31.54 15.29 -9.33
CA TYR A 549 31.47 16.70 -9.74
C TYR A 549 31.35 17.73 -8.59
N GLY A 550 31.83 17.40 -7.39
CA GLY A 550 31.77 18.30 -6.23
C GLY A 550 30.37 18.48 -5.64
N ILE A 551 29.43 17.62 -6.02
CA ILE A 551 28.04 17.61 -5.59
C ILE A 551 27.84 16.37 -4.70
N SER A 552 27.11 16.48 -3.60
CA SER A 552 26.84 15.31 -2.73
C SER A 552 25.89 14.31 -3.40
N LEU A 553 25.94 13.05 -2.97
CA LEU A 553 25.01 12.01 -3.42
C LEU A 553 23.55 12.42 -3.21
N ASP A 554 23.23 13.05 -2.08
CA ASP A 554 21.87 13.49 -1.78
C ASP A 554 21.37 14.56 -2.74
N LEU A 555 22.26 15.47 -3.17
CA LEU A 555 21.90 16.53 -4.11
C LEU A 555 21.77 15.97 -5.54
N TRP A 556 22.64 15.07 -5.96
CA TRP A 556 22.47 14.33 -7.22
C TRP A 556 21.17 13.54 -7.25
N ARG A 557 20.83 12.87 -6.14
CA ARG A 557 19.57 12.16 -5.98
C ARG A 557 18.37 13.09 -6.18
N GLN A 558 18.35 14.24 -5.51
CA GLN A 558 17.27 15.21 -5.65
C GLN A 558 17.14 15.71 -7.09
N ILE A 559 18.25 16.13 -7.71
CA ILE A 559 18.27 16.63 -9.10
C ILE A 559 17.70 15.59 -10.06
N ILE A 560 18.18 14.34 -9.98
CA ILE A 560 17.75 13.28 -10.90
C ILE A 560 16.30 12.89 -10.63
N ALA A 561 15.92 12.74 -9.36
CA ALA A 561 14.56 12.34 -8.98
C ALA A 561 13.52 13.37 -9.41
N GLU A 562 13.82 14.66 -9.25
CA GLU A 562 12.95 15.77 -9.69
C GLU A 562 12.83 15.78 -11.23
N ALA A 563 13.95 15.67 -11.94
CA ALA A 563 13.99 15.71 -13.41
C ALA A 563 13.16 14.61 -14.08
N ILE A 564 13.05 13.44 -13.45
CA ILE A 564 12.31 12.29 -13.99
C ILE A 564 10.98 12.04 -13.25
N SER A 565 10.57 12.93 -12.36
CA SER A 565 9.37 12.77 -11.52
C SER A 565 9.34 11.42 -10.78
N ALA A 566 10.48 11.00 -10.21
CA ALA A 566 10.58 9.81 -9.38
C ALA A 566 10.14 10.05 -7.93
N ASP A 567 10.03 11.31 -7.50
CA ASP A 567 9.56 11.64 -6.15
C ASP A 567 8.13 11.17 -5.93
N GLY A 568 7.90 10.52 -4.79
CA GLY A 568 6.64 9.87 -4.48
C GLY A 568 6.41 8.53 -5.19
N ILE A 569 7.21 8.15 -6.18
CA ILE A 569 7.18 6.82 -6.83
C ILE A 569 8.26 5.91 -6.24
N LEU A 570 9.52 6.35 -6.28
CA LEU A 570 10.66 5.63 -5.73
C LEU A 570 10.98 6.17 -4.35
N SER A 571 11.15 5.30 -3.35
CA SER A 571 11.60 5.72 -2.03
C SER A 571 13.04 6.24 -2.08
N THR A 572 13.44 7.09 -1.12
CA THR A 572 14.83 7.60 -1.03
C THR A 572 15.85 6.45 -1.05
N VAL A 573 15.54 5.34 -0.38
CA VAL A 573 16.39 4.14 -0.36
C VAL A 573 16.51 3.51 -1.75
N GLN A 574 15.40 3.36 -2.48
CA GLN A 574 15.40 2.84 -3.85
C GLN A 574 16.18 3.76 -4.79
N GLN A 575 15.94 5.07 -4.71
CA GLN A 575 16.66 6.09 -5.50
C GLN A 575 18.18 6.00 -5.29
N VAL A 576 18.64 5.89 -4.04
CA VAL A 576 20.07 5.76 -3.71
C VAL A 576 20.66 4.45 -4.25
N ARG A 577 19.93 3.33 -4.13
CA ARG A 577 20.38 2.03 -4.68
C ARG A 577 20.55 2.10 -6.20
N ILE A 578 19.58 2.69 -6.90
CA ILE A 578 19.64 2.86 -8.36
C ILE A 578 20.83 3.72 -8.75
N ILE A 579 21.01 4.88 -8.12
CA ILE A 579 22.11 5.80 -8.44
C ILE A 579 23.47 5.15 -8.20
N ARG A 580 23.65 4.46 -7.07
CA ARG A 580 24.91 3.75 -6.78
C ARG A 580 25.20 2.68 -7.81
N HIS A 581 24.20 1.84 -8.11
CA HIS A 581 24.29 0.79 -9.13
C HIS A 581 24.59 1.35 -10.53
N ALA A 582 23.97 2.49 -10.88
CA ALA A 582 24.17 3.15 -12.16
C ALA A 582 25.58 3.74 -12.33
N SER A 583 26.20 4.18 -11.23
CA SER A 583 27.50 4.85 -11.22
C SER A 583 28.71 3.92 -11.03
N ASP A 584 28.49 2.61 -11.05
CA ASP A 584 29.50 1.57 -10.79
C ASP A 584 29.81 0.74 -12.06
N TRP A 585 31.10 0.71 -12.44
CA TRP A 585 31.60 -0.05 -13.58
C TRP A 585 31.53 -1.57 -13.38
N ASP A 586 31.65 -2.07 -12.15
CA ASP A 586 31.54 -3.50 -11.87
C ASP A 586 30.09 -3.97 -12.06
N CYS A 587 29.12 -3.16 -11.65
CA CYS A 587 27.70 -3.39 -11.93
C CYS A 587 27.43 -3.44 -13.45
N LEU A 588 28.00 -2.50 -14.23
CA LEU A 588 27.86 -2.52 -15.69
C LEU A 588 28.53 -3.75 -16.32
N LYS A 589 29.73 -4.14 -15.87
CA LYS A 589 30.44 -5.34 -16.35
C LYS A 589 29.61 -6.60 -16.10
N GLN A 590 28.99 -6.71 -14.92
CA GLN A 590 28.09 -7.81 -14.60
C GLN A 590 26.85 -7.82 -15.51
N GLU A 591 26.22 -6.68 -15.78
CA GLU A 591 25.08 -6.61 -16.70
C GLU A 591 25.44 -7.03 -18.13
N ILE A 592 26.57 -6.54 -18.66
CA ILE A 592 27.07 -6.93 -19.99
C ILE A 592 27.31 -8.44 -20.04
N SER A 593 27.81 -9.05 -18.97
CA SER A 593 28.01 -10.51 -18.91
C SER A 593 26.70 -11.32 -19.01
N ILE A 594 25.56 -10.69 -18.70
CA ILE A 594 24.22 -11.29 -18.79
C ILE A 594 23.55 -10.96 -20.15
N GLY A 595 24.23 -10.22 -21.04
CA GLY A 595 23.71 -9.73 -22.33
C GLY A 595 23.22 -10.82 -23.30
N GLY A 596 23.48 -12.10 -23.03
CA GLY A 596 22.91 -13.23 -23.78
C GLY A 596 21.51 -13.67 -23.34
N ALA A 597 20.98 -13.16 -22.23
CA ALA A 597 19.64 -13.46 -21.75
C ALA A 597 18.57 -12.62 -22.48
N GLN A 598 17.30 -13.03 -22.44
CA GLN A 598 16.22 -12.24 -23.05
C GLN A 598 15.98 -10.94 -22.27
N ASN A 599 15.52 -9.88 -22.94
CA ASN A 599 15.35 -8.54 -22.34
C ASN A 599 14.59 -8.54 -21.01
N HIS A 600 13.46 -9.25 -20.93
CA HIS A 600 12.66 -9.32 -19.70
C HIS A 600 13.41 -9.99 -18.53
N GLN A 601 14.34 -10.91 -18.80
CA GLN A 601 15.16 -11.57 -17.78
C GLN A 601 16.28 -10.66 -17.28
N GLN A 602 16.89 -9.89 -18.19
CA GLN A 602 17.89 -8.88 -17.82
C GLN A 602 17.26 -7.79 -16.94
N ILE A 603 16.09 -7.27 -17.36
CA ILE A 603 15.31 -6.29 -16.60
C ILE A 603 14.90 -6.87 -15.25
N TRP A 604 14.42 -8.13 -15.22
CA TRP A 604 14.08 -8.80 -13.96
C TRP A 604 15.26 -8.82 -12.99
N LYS A 605 16.44 -9.23 -13.47
CA LYS A 605 17.65 -9.30 -12.64
C LYS A 605 18.05 -7.93 -12.10
N TYR A 606 17.94 -6.89 -12.92
CA TYR A 606 18.20 -5.52 -12.48
C TYR A 606 17.21 -5.06 -11.41
N LEU A 607 15.90 -5.13 -11.68
CA LEU A 607 14.85 -4.71 -10.73
C LEU A 607 14.93 -5.47 -9.40
N GLU A 608 15.28 -6.75 -9.43
CA GLU A 608 15.55 -7.56 -8.23
C GLU A 608 16.76 -7.02 -7.45
N THR A 609 17.85 -6.69 -8.15
CA THR A 609 19.11 -6.22 -7.55
C THR A 609 18.92 -4.88 -6.82
N VAL A 610 18.15 -3.95 -7.41
CA VAL A 610 17.87 -2.65 -6.79
C VAL A 610 16.64 -2.66 -5.86
N GLY A 611 15.91 -3.77 -5.79
CA GLY A 611 14.72 -3.92 -4.95
C GLY A 611 13.57 -3.02 -5.38
N CYS A 612 13.25 -3.00 -6.68
CA CYS A 612 12.26 -2.11 -7.27
C CYS A 612 11.10 -2.86 -7.96
N PHE A 613 10.77 -4.06 -7.50
CA PHE A 613 9.55 -4.76 -7.93
C PHE A 613 8.30 -4.27 -7.19
N THR A 614 8.45 -3.86 -5.93
CA THR A 614 7.40 -3.35 -5.06
C THR A 614 7.83 -2.02 -4.42
N TYR A 615 6.86 -1.25 -3.94
CA TYR A 615 7.14 0.01 -3.25
C TYR A 615 7.86 -0.26 -1.91
N GLY A 616 8.93 0.48 -1.64
CA GLY A 616 9.60 0.44 -0.35
C GLY A 616 8.81 1.21 0.71
N THR A 617 8.86 0.73 1.96
CA THR A 617 8.48 1.54 3.13
C THR A 617 9.43 2.75 3.22
N THR A 618 8.90 3.92 3.59
CA THR A 618 9.65 5.18 3.65
C THR A 618 10.78 5.17 4.65
#